data_AF-D7LSW4-F1
#
_entry.id   AF-D7LSW4-F1
#
_cell.length_a   1.000
_cell.length_b   1.000
_cell.length_c   1.000
_cell.angle_alpha   90.00
_cell.angle_beta   90.00
_cell.angle_gamma   90.00
#
_symmetry.space_group_name_H-M   'P 1'
#
loop_
_entity.id
_entity.type
_entity.pdbx_description
1 polymer ?
#
loop_
_entity_poly.entity_id
_entity_poly.type
_entity_poly.pdbx_seq_one_letter_code
_entity_poly.pdbx_strand_id
1 'polypeptide(L)'
;MPYYVRPCLPPPENIKFSGCVIFGLDTEKTNEIFNKIFMENYSEQALKEFKSNPRLRVNVMKTIIASFNCQIHHEIIKEKIGFAIWMIGEYSLSFSDIENGLSVIKRSIGELPLPNSSKDDHDVQTCHWFEECRRRLLIDGDAKLRTQIAIALTKLIDKQKVFIHDISAGKLRQERAEAVRLIASLQLLPKPINLGRATIAFYSGEIRRCMRSICHQDIELKQLCVNASGENLVSLLSKKLQEQRDTCDQALYQLVSTLNHL
;
A
#
# COMPACT_ATOMS: atom_id res chain seq x y z
N MET A 1 12.34 -35.83 -10.98
CA MET A 1 13.44 -34.92 -10.67
C MET A 1 12.93 -33.91 -9.66
N PRO A 2 13.48 -33.82 -8.44
CA PRO A 2 13.06 -32.79 -7.51
C PRO A 2 13.75 -31.48 -7.89
N TYR A 3 12.96 -30.45 -8.14
CA TYR A 3 13.45 -29.11 -8.43
C TYR A 3 14.06 -28.52 -7.16
N TYR A 4 15.34 -28.22 -7.22
CA TYR A 4 16.07 -27.51 -6.18
C TYR A 4 15.70 -26.02 -6.27
N VAL A 5 14.76 -25.58 -5.43
CA VAL A 5 14.45 -24.16 -5.25
C VAL A 5 15.45 -23.60 -4.24
N ARG A 6 16.16 -22.52 -4.60
CA ARG A 6 17.01 -21.81 -3.63
C ARG A 6 16.13 -21.27 -2.50
N PRO A 7 16.46 -21.56 -1.23
CA PRO A 7 15.82 -20.88 -0.12
C PRO A 7 16.08 -19.38 -0.26
N CYS A 8 15.02 -18.56 -0.18
CA CYS A 8 15.19 -17.15 0.14
C CYS A 8 15.97 -17.10 1.46
N LEU A 9 17.21 -16.61 1.40
CA LEU A 9 18.04 -16.43 2.58
C LEU A 9 17.25 -15.55 3.57
N PRO A 10 17.02 -16.01 4.82
CA PRO A 10 16.57 -15.09 5.86
C PRO A 10 17.58 -13.94 5.94
N PRO A 11 17.14 -12.70 6.23
CA PRO A 11 18.07 -11.62 6.53
C PRO A 11 19.04 -12.14 7.62
N PRO A 12 20.36 -11.94 7.45
CA PRO A 12 21.37 -12.68 8.20
C PRO A 12 21.11 -12.61 9.71
N GLU A 13 20.96 -13.79 10.34
CA GLU A 13 20.63 -14.00 11.76
C GLU A 13 21.71 -13.53 12.76
N ASN A 14 22.66 -12.71 12.31
CA ASN A 14 23.75 -12.19 13.15
C ASN A 14 23.83 -10.67 13.17
N ILE A 15 22.68 -10.00 13.12
CA ILE A 15 22.59 -8.68 13.71
C ILE A 15 21.90 -8.86 15.05
N LYS A 16 22.70 -8.89 16.12
CA LYS A 16 22.22 -8.45 17.43
C LYS A 16 21.68 -7.04 17.23
N PHE A 17 20.39 -6.90 16.93
CA PHE A 17 19.74 -5.60 16.79
C PHE A 17 19.51 -5.03 18.19
N SER A 18 20.61 -4.58 18.79
CA SER A 18 20.59 -3.54 19.80
C SER A 18 19.94 -2.31 19.17
N GLY A 19 18.67 -2.08 19.50
CA GLY A 19 17.91 -0.88 19.16
C GLY A 19 17.37 -0.82 17.73
N CYS A 20 16.06 -0.96 17.57
CA CYS A 20 15.33 -0.19 16.54
C CYS A 20 15.35 1.30 16.93
N VAL A 21 16.54 1.88 16.95
CA VAL A 21 16.77 3.31 17.12
C VAL A 21 17.06 3.85 15.73
N ILE A 22 16.09 4.54 15.15
CA ILE A 22 16.30 5.29 13.91
C ILE A 22 17.28 6.42 14.26
N PHE A 23 18.58 6.26 14.01
CA PHE A 23 19.57 7.31 14.34
C PHE A 23 19.24 8.63 13.61
N GLY A 24 18.64 9.55 14.37
CA GLY A 24 18.35 10.92 13.99
C GLY A 24 18.21 11.73 15.28
N LEU A 25 18.68 12.98 15.26
CA LEU A 25 18.43 13.96 16.31
C LEU A 25 16.91 14.01 16.57
N ASP A 26 16.47 13.56 17.76
CA ASP A 26 15.08 13.52 18.27
C ASP A 26 14.29 12.18 18.19
N THR A 27 14.98 11.04 18.36
CA THR A 27 14.38 9.69 18.44
C THR A 27 13.42 9.49 19.60
N GLU A 28 13.78 10.00 20.77
CA GLU A 28 12.98 9.83 21.99
C GLU A 28 11.61 10.48 21.83
N LYS A 29 11.57 11.73 21.33
CA LYS A 29 10.31 12.43 21.09
C LYS A 29 9.48 11.80 19.97
N THR A 30 10.15 11.31 18.92
CA THR A 30 9.48 10.58 17.83
C THR A 30 8.76 9.33 18.37
N ASN A 31 9.43 8.54 19.20
CA ASN A 31 8.88 7.33 19.80
C ASN A 31 7.78 7.65 20.81
N GLU A 32 7.96 8.70 21.63
CA GLU A 32 6.93 9.19 22.56
C GLU A 32 5.64 9.53 21.80
N ILE A 33 5.74 10.31 20.73
CA ILE A 33 4.58 10.75 19.95
C ILE A 33 3.95 9.58 19.20
N PHE A 34 4.76 8.69 18.62
CA PHE A 34 4.25 7.46 18.01
C PHE A 34 3.45 6.62 19.02
N ASN A 35 4.00 6.38 20.22
CA ASN A 35 3.32 5.62 21.27
C ASN A 35 2.06 6.32 21.77
N LYS A 36 2.07 7.64 21.93
CA LYS A 36 0.86 8.39 22.34
C LYS A 36 -0.25 8.36 21.28
N ILE A 37 0.11 8.30 20.00
CA ILE A 37 -0.83 8.20 18.90
C ILE A 37 -1.36 6.76 18.77
N PHE A 38 -0.48 5.75 18.80
CA PHE A 38 -0.80 4.36 18.48
C PHE A 38 -1.03 3.45 19.69
N MET A 39 -0.59 3.78 20.89
CA MET A 39 -0.75 2.94 22.08
C MET A 39 -1.74 3.55 23.07
N GLU A 40 -1.65 4.85 23.34
CA GLU A 40 -2.46 5.52 24.36
C GLU A 40 -3.84 6.00 23.85
N ASN A 41 -4.52 5.20 23.03
CA ASN A 41 -5.88 5.50 22.57
C ASN A 41 -6.07 6.89 21.93
N TYR A 42 -5.13 7.31 21.08
CA TYR A 42 -5.24 8.54 20.28
C TYR A 42 -5.22 9.82 21.12
N SER A 43 -4.05 10.19 21.64
CA SER A 43 -3.85 11.47 22.32
C SER A 43 -4.01 12.65 21.35
N GLU A 44 -5.03 13.48 21.57
CA GLU A 44 -5.25 14.71 20.79
C GLU A 44 -4.07 15.67 20.87
N GLN A 45 -3.43 15.74 22.05
CA GLN A 45 -2.27 16.58 22.27
C GLN A 45 -1.06 16.09 21.44
N ALA A 46 -0.81 14.77 21.42
CA ALA A 46 0.25 14.20 20.59
C ALA A 46 -0.01 14.43 19.09
N LEU A 47 -1.27 14.36 18.66
CA LEU A 47 -1.63 14.66 17.27
C LEU A 47 -1.44 16.14 16.94
N LYS A 48 -1.78 17.05 17.86
CA LYS A 48 -1.56 18.50 17.69
C LYS A 48 -0.08 18.80 17.54
N GLU A 49 0.76 18.18 18.35
CA GLU A 49 2.21 18.31 18.30
C GLU A 49 2.82 17.70 17.01
N PHE A 50 2.36 16.51 16.63
CA PHE A 50 2.69 15.90 15.34
C PHE A 50 2.32 16.80 14.15
N LYS A 51 1.17 17.48 14.20
CA LYS A 51 0.73 18.39 13.13
C LYS A 51 1.53 19.69 13.07
N SER A 52 1.92 20.23 14.22
CA SER A 52 2.58 21.55 14.31
C SER A 52 4.07 21.52 14.00
N ASN A 53 4.76 20.38 14.18
CA ASN A 53 6.20 20.25 13.96
C ASN A 53 6.50 19.43 12.69
N PRO A 54 6.92 20.07 11.57
CA PRO A 54 7.20 19.37 10.31
C PRO A 54 8.31 18.32 10.40
N ARG A 55 9.35 18.57 11.20
CA ARG A 55 10.50 17.65 11.34
C ARG A 55 10.09 16.40 12.12
N LEU A 56 9.40 16.59 13.24
CA LEU A 56 8.83 15.50 14.03
C LEU A 56 7.87 14.66 13.19
N ARG A 57 7.01 15.31 12.39
CA ARG A 57 6.07 14.63 11.49
C ARG A 57 6.79 13.70 10.51
N VAL A 58 7.86 14.16 9.85
CA VAL A 58 8.64 13.32 8.93
C VAL A 58 9.20 12.11 9.66
N ASN A 59 9.77 12.29 10.85
CA ASN A 59 10.32 11.18 11.63
C ASN A 59 9.23 10.18 12.07
N VAL A 60 8.10 10.67 12.58
CA VAL A 60 6.97 9.81 12.99
C VAL A 60 6.38 9.08 11.77
N MET A 61 6.27 9.71 10.60
CA MET A 61 5.81 9.05 9.37
C MET A 61 6.75 7.93 8.93
N LYS A 62 8.07 8.16 9.00
CA LYS A 62 9.07 7.10 8.76
C LYS A 62 8.90 5.95 9.73
N THR A 63 8.68 6.22 11.02
CA THR A 63 8.40 5.18 12.03
C THR A 63 7.13 4.42 11.70
N ILE A 64 6.02 5.10 11.37
CA ILE A 64 4.75 4.45 10.98
C ILE A 64 4.96 3.51 9.79
N ILE A 65 5.61 3.97 8.73
CA ILE A 65 5.90 3.17 7.54
C ILE A 65 6.82 1.99 7.88
N ALA A 66 7.87 2.23 8.66
CA ALA A 66 8.81 1.19 9.10
C ALA A 66 8.13 0.13 9.98
N SER A 67 7.10 0.50 10.76
CA SER A 67 6.33 -0.43 11.59
C SER A 67 5.63 -1.52 10.79
N PHE A 68 5.26 -1.26 9.53
CA PHE A 68 4.75 -2.31 8.64
C PHE A 68 5.82 -3.36 8.28
N ASN A 69 7.10 -3.05 8.44
CA ASN A 69 8.20 -3.99 8.21
C ASN A 69 8.85 -4.49 9.52
N CYS A 70 8.31 -4.12 10.69
CA CYS A 70 8.90 -4.41 12.00
C CYS A 70 8.05 -5.40 12.81
N GLN A 71 8.63 -6.51 13.26
CA GLN A 71 7.94 -7.51 14.08
C GLN A 71 7.48 -6.97 15.45
N ILE A 72 8.20 -6.01 16.05
CA ILE A 72 7.86 -5.48 17.38
C ILE A 72 6.59 -4.64 17.35
N HIS A 73 6.34 -3.91 16.26
CA HIS A 73 5.13 -3.09 16.10
C HIS A 73 3.96 -3.88 15.49
N HIS A 74 4.11 -5.19 15.33
CA HIS A 74 3.17 -6.04 14.60
C HIS A 74 1.75 -5.97 15.17
N GLU A 75 1.58 -6.26 16.46
CA GLU A 75 0.25 -6.27 17.09
C GLU A 75 -0.40 -4.88 17.07
N ILE A 76 0.41 -3.82 17.19
CA ILE A 76 -0.06 -2.43 17.10
C ILE A 76 -0.63 -2.14 15.72
N ILE A 77 0.11 -2.49 14.66
CA ILE A 77 -0.32 -2.27 13.27
C ILE A 77 -1.52 -3.15 12.95
N LYS A 78 -1.53 -4.41 13.40
CA LYS A 78 -2.63 -5.36 13.22
C LYS A 78 -3.95 -4.80 13.78
N GLU A 79 -3.95 -4.30 15.01
CA GLU A 79 -5.14 -3.71 15.64
C GLU A 79 -5.55 -2.38 14.98
N LYS A 80 -4.57 -1.54 14.63
CA LYS A 80 -4.79 -0.16 14.18
C LYS A 80 -4.54 0.05 12.68
N ILE A 81 -4.62 -1.00 11.88
CA ILE A 81 -4.25 -0.96 10.46
C ILE A 81 -5.01 0.11 9.66
N GLY A 82 -6.31 0.23 9.89
CA GLY A 82 -7.13 1.25 9.22
C GLY A 82 -6.71 2.68 9.58
N PHE A 83 -6.31 2.89 10.83
CA PHE A 83 -5.81 4.17 11.29
C PHE A 83 -4.39 4.46 10.77
N ALA A 84 -3.51 3.45 10.75
CA ALA A 84 -2.18 3.56 10.16
C ALA A 84 -2.22 3.93 8.67
N ILE A 85 -3.10 3.26 7.90
CA ILE A 85 -3.33 3.55 6.48
C ILE A 85 -3.88 4.97 6.29
N TRP A 86 -4.80 5.41 7.15
CA TRP A 86 -5.30 6.78 7.13
C TRP A 86 -4.19 7.80 7.40
N MET A 87 -3.34 7.57 8.41
CA MET A 87 -2.19 8.43 8.73
C MET A 87 -1.24 8.56 7.53
N ILE A 88 -0.93 7.44 6.85
CA ILE A 88 -0.12 7.45 5.62
C ILE A 88 -0.78 8.30 4.53
N GLY A 89 -2.06 8.04 4.23
CA GLY A 89 -2.77 8.79 3.20
C GLY A 89 -2.88 10.29 3.50
N GLU A 90 -3.05 10.66 4.77
CA GLU A 90 -3.24 12.04 5.20
C GLU A 90 -1.91 12.81 5.28
N TYR A 91 -0.88 12.22 5.88
CA TYR A 91 0.33 12.95 6.31
C TYR A 91 1.62 12.59 5.57
N SER A 92 1.61 11.66 4.61
CA SER A 92 2.74 11.55 3.66
C SER A 92 2.83 12.85 2.86
N LEU A 93 3.95 13.58 3.00
CA LEU A 93 4.17 14.88 2.36
C LEU A 93 5.46 14.93 1.53
N SER A 94 6.47 14.12 1.85
CA SER A 94 7.66 14.01 1.00
C SER A 94 7.46 12.95 -0.09
N PHE A 95 8.20 13.07 -1.19
CA PHE A 95 8.18 12.07 -2.26
C PHE A 95 8.46 10.65 -1.72
N SER A 96 9.47 10.52 -0.84
CA SER A 96 9.82 9.25 -0.21
C SER A 96 8.68 8.68 0.66
N ASP A 97 7.99 9.51 1.45
CA ASP A 97 6.85 9.05 2.26
C ASP A 97 5.68 8.59 1.38
N ILE A 98 5.51 9.22 0.22
CA ILE A 98 4.45 8.88 -0.73
C ILE A 98 4.76 7.54 -1.40
N GLU A 99 5.97 7.35 -1.93
CA GLU A 99 6.39 6.09 -2.56
C GLU A 99 6.38 4.92 -1.57
N ASN A 100 6.97 5.12 -0.38
CA ASN A 100 6.98 4.09 0.64
C ASN A 100 5.56 3.80 1.17
N GLY A 101 4.73 4.82 1.32
CA GLY A 101 3.32 4.67 1.70
C GLY A 101 2.52 3.86 0.68
N LEU A 102 2.70 4.14 -0.61
CA LEU A 102 2.09 3.36 -1.70
C LEU A 102 2.57 1.91 -1.65
N SER A 103 3.87 1.67 -1.54
CA SER A 103 4.45 0.33 -1.45
C SER A 103 3.87 -0.47 -0.28
N VAL A 104 3.82 0.12 0.91
CA VAL A 104 3.25 -0.51 2.12
C VAL A 104 1.77 -0.82 1.93
N ILE A 105 0.96 0.09 1.40
CA ILE A 105 -0.48 -0.15 1.19
C ILE A 105 -0.70 -1.25 0.14
N LYS A 106 0.03 -1.21 -0.99
CA LYS A 106 -0.05 -2.26 -2.02
C LYS A 106 0.29 -3.63 -1.44
N ARG A 107 1.40 -3.70 -0.68
CA ARG A 107 1.84 -4.93 -0.04
C ARG A 107 0.85 -5.40 1.02
N SER A 108 0.24 -4.49 1.78
CA SER A 108 -0.81 -4.78 2.80
C SER A 108 -1.96 -5.60 2.22
N ILE A 109 -2.31 -5.31 0.97
CA ILE A 109 -3.39 -5.98 0.24
C ILE A 109 -2.86 -7.30 -0.40
N GLY A 110 -1.61 -7.29 -0.85
CA GLY A 110 -0.96 -8.36 -1.61
C GLY A 110 -1.42 -8.38 -3.08
N GLU A 111 -1.15 -9.49 -3.78
CA GLU A 111 -1.62 -9.66 -5.15
C GLU A 111 -3.16 -9.81 -5.18
N LEU A 112 -3.81 -9.07 -6.09
CA LEU A 112 -5.26 -9.15 -6.37
C LEU A 112 -5.48 -9.25 -7.89
N PRO A 113 -6.53 -9.94 -8.38
CA PRO A 113 -7.45 -10.77 -7.63
C PRO A 113 -6.73 -12.04 -7.16
N LEU A 114 -7.10 -12.53 -5.98
CA LEU A 114 -6.45 -13.73 -5.46
C LEU A 114 -6.74 -14.92 -6.36
N PRO A 115 -5.75 -15.81 -6.57
CA PRO A 115 -6.02 -17.05 -7.27
C PRO A 115 -7.22 -17.74 -6.61
N ASN A 116 -8.20 -18.11 -7.44
CA ASN A 116 -9.33 -18.93 -7.02
C ASN A 116 -8.77 -20.12 -6.26
N SER A 117 -9.21 -20.33 -5.03
CA SER A 117 -8.70 -21.32 -4.08
C SER A 117 -8.25 -22.64 -4.72
N SER A 118 -6.98 -22.72 -5.11
CA SER A 118 -6.24 -23.97 -5.11
C SER A 118 -5.61 -24.05 -3.75
N LYS A 119 -6.08 -25.02 -2.97
CA LYS A 119 -5.32 -25.58 -1.85
C LYS A 119 -3.91 -25.85 -2.36
N ASP A 120 -2.90 -25.53 -1.56
CA ASP A 120 -1.45 -25.72 -1.84
C ASP A 120 -0.72 -24.41 -2.15
N ASP A 121 -0.52 -23.57 -1.12
CA ASP A 121 0.80 -22.99 -0.87
C ASP A 121 0.90 -22.48 0.59
N HIS A 122 1.39 -23.34 1.48
CA HIS A 122 1.73 -22.99 2.86
C HIS A 122 3.24 -22.85 2.98
N ASP A 123 3.87 -21.89 2.29
CA ASP A 123 5.26 -21.52 2.65
C ASP A 123 5.69 -20.13 2.18
N VAL A 124 4.93 -19.10 2.56
CA VAL A 124 5.49 -17.75 2.66
C VAL A 124 5.46 -17.38 4.12
N GLN A 125 6.61 -17.11 4.72
CA GLN A 125 6.69 -16.45 6.02
C GLN A 125 6.25 -14.98 5.84
N THR A 126 4.95 -14.81 5.61
CA THR A 126 4.25 -13.53 5.49
C THR A 126 4.25 -12.90 6.88
N CYS A 127 4.64 -11.63 7.01
CA CYS A 127 4.44 -10.93 8.28
C CYS A 127 2.95 -11.03 8.64
N HIS A 128 2.59 -11.60 9.80
CA HIS A 128 1.20 -12.01 10.10
C HIS A 128 0.15 -10.88 10.02
N TRP A 129 0.56 -9.62 9.89
CA TRP A 129 -0.35 -8.49 9.72
C TRP A 129 -0.78 -8.31 8.25
N PHE A 130 0.04 -8.73 7.26
CA PHE A 130 -0.41 -8.83 5.85
C PHE A 130 -1.57 -9.82 5.76
N GLU A 131 -1.43 -10.95 6.45
CA GLU A 131 -2.48 -11.95 6.63
C GLU A 131 -3.67 -11.34 7.35
N GLU A 132 -3.48 -10.57 8.43
CA GLU A 132 -4.59 -9.90 9.12
C GLU A 132 -5.34 -8.90 8.21
N CYS A 133 -4.62 -8.06 7.46
CA CYS A 133 -5.25 -7.12 6.53
C CYS A 133 -6.14 -7.89 5.55
N ARG A 134 -5.59 -8.97 4.96
CA ARG A 134 -6.32 -9.85 4.05
C ARG A 134 -7.48 -10.56 4.74
N ARG A 135 -7.30 -11.05 5.96
CA ARG A 135 -8.34 -11.69 6.79
C ARG A 135 -9.51 -10.72 6.98
N ARG A 136 -9.25 -9.49 7.39
CA ARG A 136 -10.27 -8.44 7.55
C ARG A 136 -10.96 -8.10 6.24
N LEU A 137 -10.21 -8.03 5.15
CA LEU A 137 -10.75 -7.71 3.83
C LEU A 137 -11.60 -8.84 3.24
N LEU A 138 -11.15 -10.09 3.36
CA LEU A 138 -11.72 -11.26 2.68
C LEU A 138 -12.76 -11.99 3.54
N ILE A 139 -12.42 -12.22 4.81
CA ILE A 139 -13.25 -13.02 5.73
C ILE A 139 -14.25 -12.11 6.44
N ASP A 140 -13.77 -11.04 7.09
CA ASP A 140 -14.66 -10.16 7.86
C ASP A 140 -15.48 -9.22 6.96
N GLY A 141 -15.06 -9.06 5.71
CA GLY A 141 -15.70 -8.18 4.75
C GLY A 141 -15.60 -6.68 5.12
N ASP A 142 -14.53 -6.26 5.81
CA ASP A 142 -14.41 -4.94 6.42
C ASP A 142 -14.48 -3.79 5.40
N ALA A 143 -15.70 -3.28 5.19
CA ALA A 143 -15.98 -2.22 4.24
C ALA A 143 -15.36 -0.87 4.63
N LYS A 144 -15.13 -0.64 5.93
CA LYS A 144 -14.47 0.58 6.41
C LYS A 144 -13.00 0.55 6.03
N LEU A 145 -12.32 -0.57 6.26
CA LEU A 145 -10.92 -0.76 5.86
C LEU A 145 -10.74 -0.66 4.34
N ARG A 146 -11.63 -1.30 3.55
CA ARG A 146 -11.62 -1.16 2.07
C ARG A 146 -11.68 0.30 1.63
N THR A 147 -12.58 1.06 2.24
CA THR A 147 -12.77 2.49 1.93
C THR A 147 -11.56 3.32 2.34
N GLN A 148 -10.99 3.06 3.52
CA GLN A 148 -9.77 3.72 3.97
C GLN A 148 -8.58 3.47 3.04
N ILE A 149 -8.40 2.24 2.57
CA ILE A 149 -7.38 1.89 1.57
C ILE A 149 -7.61 2.68 0.28
N ALA A 150 -8.83 2.69 -0.26
CA ALA A 150 -9.14 3.38 -1.50
C ALA A 150 -8.89 4.91 -1.40
N ILE A 151 -9.28 5.51 -0.27
CA ILE A 151 -9.04 6.94 0.01
C ILE A 151 -7.53 7.21 0.12
N ALA A 152 -6.79 6.39 0.86
CA ALA A 152 -5.35 6.57 1.04
C ALA A 152 -4.60 6.47 -0.30
N LEU A 153 -4.89 5.45 -1.11
CA LEU A 153 -4.34 5.32 -2.46
C LEU A 153 -4.63 6.56 -3.32
N THR A 154 -5.88 7.03 -3.32
CA THR A 154 -6.28 8.23 -4.08
C THR A 154 -5.49 9.46 -3.65
N LYS A 155 -5.37 9.70 -2.34
CA LYS A 155 -4.61 10.84 -1.80
C LYS A 155 -3.13 10.78 -2.15
N LEU A 156 -2.51 9.61 -2.04
CA LEU A 156 -1.09 9.45 -2.37
C LEU A 156 -0.83 9.68 -3.86
N ILE A 157 -1.67 9.13 -4.73
CA ILE A 157 -1.60 9.37 -6.19
C ILE A 157 -1.80 10.85 -6.53
N ASP A 158 -2.74 11.54 -5.86
CA ASP A 158 -2.95 12.97 -6.05
C ASP A 158 -1.72 13.80 -5.64
N LYS A 159 -1.08 13.42 -4.53
CA LYS A 159 0.13 14.09 -4.03
C LYS A 159 1.34 13.88 -4.94
N GLN A 160 1.45 12.74 -5.65
CA GLN A 160 2.54 12.52 -6.61
C GLN A 160 2.58 13.58 -7.72
N LYS A 161 1.44 14.19 -8.07
CA LYS A 161 1.39 15.29 -9.07
C LYS A 161 2.18 16.52 -8.66
N VAL A 162 2.43 16.73 -7.37
CA VAL A 162 3.22 17.87 -6.91
C VAL A 162 4.70 17.66 -7.24
N PHE A 163 5.12 16.41 -7.41
CA PHE A 163 6.50 15.99 -7.64
C PHE A 163 6.77 15.61 -9.10
N ILE A 164 6.20 16.34 -10.08
CA ILE A 164 6.34 16.06 -11.53
C ILE A 164 7.80 16.03 -11.99
N HIS A 165 8.70 16.75 -11.30
CA HIS A 165 10.13 16.72 -11.61
C HIS A 165 10.84 15.44 -11.14
N ASP A 166 10.28 14.75 -10.13
CA ASP A 166 10.88 13.56 -9.52
C ASP A 166 10.27 12.25 -10.06
N ILE A 167 9.13 12.32 -10.74
CA ILE A 167 8.42 11.15 -11.31
C ILE A 167 8.18 11.29 -12.81
N SER A 168 8.57 10.28 -13.59
CA SER A 168 8.30 10.26 -15.02
C SER A 168 6.78 10.14 -15.28
N ALA A 169 6.31 10.73 -16.37
CA ALA A 169 4.91 10.63 -16.76
C ALA A 169 4.47 9.16 -16.93
N GLY A 170 5.33 8.30 -17.46
CA GLY A 170 5.07 6.86 -17.58
C GLY A 170 4.88 6.18 -16.23
N LYS A 171 5.79 6.44 -15.27
CA LYS A 171 5.70 5.89 -13.91
C LYS A 171 4.43 6.37 -13.19
N LEU A 172 4.07 7.64 -13.34
CA LEU A 172 2.82 8.17 -12.77
C LEU A 172 1.57 7.50 -13.36
N ARG A 173 1.54 7.24 -14.68
CA ARG A 173 0.44 6.49 -15.31
C ARG A 173 0.36 5.05 -14.81
N GLN A 174 1.51 4.39 -14.64
CA GLN A 174 1.60 3.04 -14.08
C GLN A 174 1.05 3.00 -12.64
N GLU A 175 1.47 3.94 -11.80
CA GLU A 175 0.99 4.08 -10.41
C GLU A 175 -0.54 4.29 -10.36
N ARG A 176 -1.09 5.13 -11.24
CA ARG A 176 -2.54 5.32 -11.37
C ARG A 176 -3.26 4.05 -11.79
N ALA A 177 -2.76 3.35 -12.81
CA ALA A 177 -3.35 2.12 -13.30
C ALA A 177 -3.34 1.02 -12.22
N GLU A 178 -2.24 0.89 -11.48
CA GLU A 178 -2.13 -0.05 -10.37
C GLU A 178 -3.06 0.30 -9.21
N ALA A 179 -3.16 1.58 -8.83
CA ALA A 179 -4.11 2.03 -7.81
C ALA A 179 -5.57 1.75 -8.23
N VAL A 180 -5.94 2.03 -9.48
CA VAL A 180 -7.28 1.71 -10.01
C VAL A 180 -7.55 0.22 -10.00
N ARG A 181 -6.57 -0.61 -10.41
CA ARG A 181 -6.69 -2.08 -10.38
C ARG A 181 -6.96 -2.59 -8.96
N LEU A 182 -6.23 -2.08 -7.97
CA LEU A 182 -6.44 -2.45 -6.56
C LEU A 182 -7.81 -1.99 -6.06
N ILE A 183 -8.20 -0.74 -6.32
CA ILE A 183 -9.50 -0.21 -5.91
C ILE A 183 -10.66 -0.99 -6.56
N ALA A 184 -10.55 -1.32 -7.85
CA ALA A 184 -11.51 -2.16 -8.55
C ALA A 184 -11.58 -3.57 -7.92
N SER A 185 -10.44 -4.14 -7.54
CA SER A 185 -10.39 -5.44 -6.87
C SER A 185 -11.07 -5.40 -5.48
N LEU A 186 -10.94 -4.30 -4.73
CA LEU A 186 -11.65 -4.12 -3.44
C LEU A 186 -13.19 -4.13 -3.60
N GLN A 187 -13.71 -3.75 -4.77
CA GLN A 187 -15.15 -3.80 -5.07
C GLN A 187 -15.67 -5.21 -5.31
N LEU A 188 -14.79 -6.13 -5.72
CA LEU A 188 -15.11 -7.53 -5.99
C LEU A 188 -15.11 -8.40 -4.73
N LEU A 189 -14.54 -7.88 -3.63
CA LEU A 189 -14.47 -8.63 -2.38
C LEU A 189 -15.86 -8.89 -1.78
N PRO A 190 -16.04 -10.01 -1.02
CA PRO A 190 -17.33 -10.40 -0.46
C PRO A 190 -18.03 -9.27 0.28
N LYS A 191 -19.35 -9.13 0.13
CA LYS A 191 -20.07 -8.06 0.85
C LYS A 191 -20.08 -8.35 2.36
N PRO A 192 -19.93 -7.33 3.22
CA PRO A 192 -20.05 -7.52 4.67
C PRO A 192 -21.44 -8.05 5.02
N ILE A 193 -21.48 -9.15 5.78
CA ILE A 193 -22.72 -9.85 6.14
C ILE A 193 -23.49 -9.06 7.22
N ASN A 194 -22.79 -8.29 8.04
CA ASN A 194 -23.34 -7.63 9.24
C ASN A 194 -23.65 -6.13 9.05
N LEU A 195 -23.64 -5.61 7.82
CA LEU A 195 -23.94 -4.20 7.55
C LEU A 195 -25.27 -4.02 6.83
N GLY A 196 -26.02 -2.99 7.25
CA GLY A 196 -27.25 -2.59 6.56
C GLY A 196 -27.00 -2.15 5.12
N ARG A 197 -28.02 -2.30 4.25
CA ARG A 197 -27.94 -1.96 2.82
C ARG A 197 -27.46 -0.54 2.55
N ALA A 198 -27.93 0.44 3.33
CA ALA A 198 -27.52 1.84 3.20
C ALA A 198 -26.02 2.03 3.49
N THR A 199 -25.51 1.40 4.53
CA THR A 199 -24.09 1.43 4.91
C THR A 199 -23.20 0.78 3.85
N ILE A 200 -23.63 -0.35 3.29
CA ILE A 200 -22.94 -1.01 2.17
C ILE A 200 -22.90 -0.10 0.94
N ALA A 201 -24.03 0.55 0.62
CA ALA A 201 -24.12 1.46 -0.51
C ALA A 201 -23.21 2.69 -0.34
N PHE A 202 -23.12 3.23 0.88
CA PHE A 202 -22.21 4.32 1.24
C PHE A 202 -20.75 3.95 0.96
N TYR A 203 -20.23 2.89 1.57
CA TYR A 203 -18.84 2.47 1.37
C TYR A 203 -18.54 2.11 -0.10
N SER A 204 -19.46 1.43 -0.77
CA SER A 204 -19.31 1.13 -2.19
C SER A 204 -19.29 2.40 -3.05
N GLY A 205 -20.06 3.43 -2.67
CA GLY A 205 -20.07 4.74 -3.29
C GLY A 205 -18.73 5.45 -3.15
N GLU A 206 -18.15 5.44 -1.95
CA GLU A 206 -16.84 6.04 -1.67
C GLU A 206 -15.72 5.37 -2.46
N ILE A 207 -15.70 4.04 -2.55
CA ILE A 207 -14.72 3.30 -3.35
C ILE A 207 -14.85 3.67 -4.84
N ARG A 208 -16.09 3.76 -5.37
CA ARG A 208 -16.31 4.21 -6.76
C ARG A 208 -15.85 5.65 -6.98
N ARG A 209 -16.06 6.54 -6.00
CA ARG A 209 -15.62 7.94 -6.05
C ARG A 209 -14.09 8.01 -6.12
N CYS A 210 -13.38 7.24 -5.30
CA CYS A 210 -11.92 7.12 -5.32
C CYS A 210 -11.40 6.69 -6.70
N MET A 211 -11.95 5.60 -7.23
CA MET A 211 -11.57 5.09 -8.56
C MET A 211 -11.77 6.15 -9.65
N ARG A 212 -12.94 6.82 -9.67
CA ARG A 212 -13.22 7.89 -10.62
C ARG A 212 -12.23 9.03 -10.47
N SER A 213 -11.91 9.46 -9.25
CA SER A 213 -10.97 10.55 -9.01
C SER A 213 -9.62 10.29 -9.68
N ILE A 214 -9.11 9.06 -9.58
CA ILE A 214 -7.86 8.66 -10.23
C ILE A 214 -8.02 8.59 -11.75
N CYS A 215 -9.05 7.89 -12.28
CA CYS A 215 -9.22 7.75 -13.72
C CYS A 215 -9.39 9.12 -14.43
N HIS A 216 -9.98 10.14 -13.81
CA HIS A 216 -10.17 11.47 -14.44
C HIS A 216 -8.87 12.18 -14.81
N GLN A 217 -7.73 11.74 -14.28
CA GLN A 217 -6.43 12.37 -14.45
C GLN A 217 -5.63 11.78 -15.61
N ASP A 218 -6.16 10.73 -16.23
CA ASP A 218 -5.53 9.97 -17.30
C ASP A 218 -6.60 9.55 -18.31
N ILE A 219 -6.53 10.08 -19.53
CA ILE A 219 -7.57 9.90 -20.56
C ILE A 219 -7.69 8.43 -20.96
N GLU A 220 -6.58 7.71 -21.13
CA GLU A 220 -6.59 6.30 -21.49
C GLU A 220 -7.21 5.46 -20.37
N LEU A 221 -6.79 5.73 -19.12
CA LEU A 221 -7.34 5.03 -17.96
C LEU A 221 -8.83 5.32 -17.80
N LYS A 222 -9.26 6.57 -18.02
CA LYS A 222 -10.68 6.95 -18.01
C LYS A 222 -11.49 6.16 -19.03
N GLN A 223 -11.01 6.06 -20.28
CA GLN A 223 -11.69 5.31 -21.33
C GLN A 223 -11.79 3.82 -20.95
N LEU A 224 -10.72 3.25 -20.40
CA LEU A 224 -10.71 1.87 -19.92
C LEU A 224 -11.73 1.67 -18.78
N CYS A 225 -11.77 2.57 -17.78
CA CYS A 225 -12.75 2.54 -16.68
C CYS A 225 -14.21 2.72 -17.15
N VAL A 226 -14.45 3.29 -18.34
CA VAL A 226 -15.79 3.44 -18.94
C VAL A 226 -16.19 2.16 -19.69
N ASN A 227 -15.24 1.53 -20.38
CA ASN A 227 -15.50 0.40 -21.26
C ASN A 227 -15.48 -0.96 -20.55
N ALA A 228 -14.89 -1.03 -19.35
CA ALA A 228 -14.80 -2.25 -18.56
C ALA A 228 -15.18 -2.01 -17.10
N SER A 229 -15.69 -3.04 -16.43
CA SER A 229 -16.00 -3.01 -15.00
C SER A 229 -15.75 -4.38 -14.35
N GLY A 230 -15.73 -4.41 -13.02
CA GLY A 230 -15.59 -5.65 -12.25
C GLY A 230 -14.32 -6.44 -12.60
N GLU A 231 -14.45 -7.76 -12.72
CA GLU A 231 -13.33 -8.68 -13.01
C GLU A 231 -12.66 -8.39 -14.35
N ASN A 232 -13.44 -8.00 -15.37
CA ASN A 232 -12.91 -7.65 -16.68
C ASN A 232 -11.98 -6.43 -16.59
N LEU A 233 -12.39 -5.38 -15.87
CA LEU A 233 -11.55 -4.20 -15.62
C LEU A 233 -10.25 -4.58 -14.93
N VAL A 234 -10.32 -5.43 -13.89
CA VAL A 234 -9.14 -5.89 -13.17
C VAL A 234 -8.20 -6.69 -14.08
N SER A 235 -8.74 -7.61 -14.90
CA SER A 235 -7.97 -8.43 -15.84
C SER A 235 -7.24 -7.58 -16.89
N LEU A 236 -7.95 -6.62 -17.52
CA LEU A 236 -7.36 -5.72 -18.51
C LEU A 236 -6.22 -4.87 -17.92
N LEU A 237 -6.41 -4.35 -16.71
CA LEU A 237 -5.37 -3.58 -16.02
C LEU A 237 -4.18 -4.45 -15.63
N SER A 238 -4.41 -5.68 -15.15
CA SER A 238 -3.34 -6.62 -14.87
C SER A 238 -2.50 -6.91 -16.11
N LYS A 239 -3.15 -7.18 -17.25
CA LYS A 239 -2.47 -7.43 -18.52
C LYS A 239 -1.64 -6.22 -18.97
N LYS A 240 -2.24 -5.02 -18.97
CA LYS A 240 -1.55 -3.78 -19.36
C LYS A 240 -0.33 -3.49 -18.47
N LEU A 241 -0.45 -3.72 -17.16
CA LEU A 241 0.67 -3.52 -16.22
C LEU A 241 1.78 -4.56 -16.42
N GLN A 242 1.44 -5.80 -16.77
CA GLN A 242 2.43 -6.84 -17.07
C GLN A 242 3.19 -6.53 -18.36
N GLU A 243 2.47 -6.21 -19.45
CA GLU A 243 3.08 -5.83 -20.74
C GLU A 243 4.08 -4.66 -20.58
N GLN A 244 3.76 -3.69 -19.71
CA GLN A 244 4.65 -2.58 -19.38
C GLN A 244 5.90 -3.01 -18.62
N ARG A 245 5.80 -3.97 -17.69
CA ARG A 245 6.96 -4.51 -16.95
C ARG A 245 7.89 -5.26 -17.89
N ASP A 246 7.34 -6.15 -18.71
CA ASP A 246 8.11 -6.97 -19.65
C ASP A 246 8.90 -6.09 -20.64
N THR A 247 8.28 -5.01 -21.12
CA THR A 247 8.92 -4.05 -22.02
C THR A 247 10.10 -3.32 -21.34
N CYS A 248 9.95 -2.93 -20.07
CA CYS A 248 11.02 -2.30 -19.30
C CYS A 248 12.18 -3.27 -19.05
N ASP A 249 11.89 -4.52 -18.67
CA ASP A 249 12.90 -5.53 -18.42
C ASP A 249 13.69 -5.84 -19.70
N GLN A 250 13.00 -5.97 -20.84
CA GLN A 250 13.65 -6.18 -22.13
C GLN A 250 14.58 -5.02 -22.52
N ALA A 251 14.17 -3.78 -22.26
CA ALA A 251 15.02 -2.60 -22.51
C ALA A 251 16.26 -2.59 -21.60
N LEU A 252 16.12 -2.98 -20.33
CA LEU A 252 17.25 -3.12 -19.40
C LEU A 252 18.23 -4.21 -19.84
N TYR A 253 17.72 -5.38 -20.25
CA TYR A 253 18.56 -6.46 -20.77
C TYR A 253 19.37 -6.01 -22.01
N GLN A 254 18.74 -5.28 -22.92
CA GLN A 254 19.43 -4.73 -24.10
C GLN A 254 20.51 -3.73 -23.70
N LEU A 255 20.24 -2.81 -22.77
CA LEU A 255 21.24 -1.86 -22.26
C LEU A 255 22.44 -2.56 -21.60
N VAL A 256 22.19 -3.53 -20.72
CA VAL A 256 23.25 -4.30 -20.05
C VAL A 256 24.09 -5.08 -21.07
N SER A 257 23.45 -5.69 -22.07
CA SER A 257 24.18 -6.39 -23.13
C SER A 257 25.06 -5.46 -23.96
N THR A 258 24.58 -4.24 -24.24
CA THR A 258 25.33 -3.24 -25.02
C THR A 258 26.53 -2.71 -24.24
N LEU A 259 26.38 -2.51 -22.92
CA LEU A 259 27.48 -2.09 -22.04
C LEU A 259 28.54 -3.17 -21.85
N ASN A 260 28.17 -4.45 -21.88
CA ASN A 260 29.13 -5.56 -21.79
C ASN A 260 29.92 -5.80 -23.08
N HIS A 261 29.57 -5.12 -24.17
CA HIS A 261 30.26 -5.18 -25.47
C HIS A 261 31.09 -3.91 -25.77
N LEU A 262 31.18 -2.98 -24.82
CA LEU A 262 32.05 -1.80 -24.82
C LEU A 262 33.23 -2.01 -23.87
#